data_AF-A0A250JKN8-F1
#
_entry.id   AF-A0A250JKN8-F1
#
_cell.length_a   1.000
_cell.length_b   1.000
_cell.length_c   1.000
_cell.angle_alpha   90.00
_cell.angle_beta   90.00
_cell.angle_gamma   90.00
#
_symmetry.space_group_name_H-M   'P 1'
#
loop_
_entity.id
_entity.type
_entity.pdbx_description
1 polymer ?
#
loop_
_entity_poly.entity_id
_entity_poly.type
_entity_poly.pdbx_seq_one_letter_code
_entity_poly.pdbx_strand_id
1 'polypeptide(L)'
;MFLRWPLLSLSLLVSTPVLAEDGVAIRVRCSEKCTVVLDGKHGFRVNDSTWEFKGIAPGNRRIDATGVLNRPLAGSFVFIPDVATADVFLASNKRIIIEPGSSTMPGTPDWAEPNPPAPASTSRAPSVATVRCQDDCTVLLDGKRGLRRDNRTWEFRDVAPGQRRVEGTGGFFNQQQFVDYVEIPGGAEVTLYGDAKGRVTLTRQEDLEAARRPQASATMTSMVHVRCPKACTVMMDGQRRGTSNATNLSLRDVPPGAHELEVVFTVGGKPRRSTLEVPASRELFVTVSEEHGVQVTNTKPLTATP
;
A
#
# COMPACT_ATOMS: atom_id res chain seq x y z
N MET A 1 18.52 7.90 72.81
CA MET A 1 18.29 8.77 71.65
C MET A 1 18.31 7.91 70.40
N PHE A 2 17.16 7.36 70.00
CA PHE A 2 16.98 6.61 68.75
C PHE A 2 15.47 6.47 68.53
N LEU A 3 15.00 6.75 67.30
CA LEU A 3 13.84 6.15 66.59
C LEU A 3 13.56 7.07 65.40
N ARG A 4 14.14 6.79 64.22
CA ARG A 4 13.65 5.88 63.16
C ARG A 4 12.44 6.44 62.41
N TRP A 5 12.75 7.00 61.24
CA TRP A 5 11.87 7.19 60.08
C TRP A 5 11.32 5.86 59.55
N PRO A 6 10.04 5.78 59.14
CA PRO A 6 9.59 4.77 58.19
C PRO A 6 9.56 5.37 56.78
N LEU A 7 10.36 4.77 55.89
CA LEU A 7 10.27 4.96 54.43
C LEU A 7 9.11 4.11 53.89
N LEU A 8 8.10 4.78 53.34
CA LEU A 8 7.05 4.19 52.51
C LEU A 8 7.69 3.60 51.25
N SER A 9 7.72 2.27 51.19
CA SER A 9 8.19 1.49 50.04
C SER A 9 7.03 1.35 49.06
N LEU A 10 7.00 2.19 48.03
CA LEU A 10 6.04 2.08 46.93
C LEU A 10 6.55 1.01 45.95
N SER A 11 6.01 -0.19 46.04
CA SER A 11 6.31 -1.32 45.15
C SER A 11 5.80 -1.01 43.73
N LEU A 12 6.70 -0.56 42.85
CA LEU A 12 6.47 -0.54 41.41
C LEU A 12 6.30 -1.98 40.91
N LEU A 13 5.05 -2.40 40.71
CA LEU A 13 4.69 -3.57 39.91
C LEU A 13 5.09 -3.29 38.46
N VAL A 14 6.33 -3.59 38.11
CA VAL A 14 6.78 -3.66 36.72
C VAL A 14 6.11 -4.90 36.13
N SER A 15 5.08 -4.68 35.32
CA SER A 15 4.46 -5.70 34.49
C SER A 15 5.53 -6.18 33.51
N THR A 16 6.10 -7.36 33.73
CA THR A 16 6.97 -7.98 32.74
C THR A 16 6.10 -8.44 31.57
N PRO A 17 6.34 -7.97 30.33
CA PRO A 17 5.75 -8.65 29.18
C PRO A 17 6.29 -10.07 29.16
N VAL A 18 5.37 -11.04 29.08
CA VAL A 18 5.68 -12.46 28.89
C VAL A 18 6.39 -12.58 27.55
N LEU A 19 7.72 -12.64 27.60
CA LEU A 19 8.59 -13.02 26.50
C LEU A 19 8.35 -14.51 26.21
N ALA A 20 8.41 -14.91 24.94
CA ALA A 20 8.42 -16.31 24.54
C ALA A 20 9.59 -17.03 25.23
N GLU A 21 9.32 -17.73 26.33
CA GLU A 21 10.33 -18.29 27.26
C GLU A 21 11.25 -19.33 26.59
N ASP A 22 10.85 -19.90 25.46
CA ASP A 22 11.60 -20.94 24.74
C ASP A 22 12.34 -20.44 23.48
N GLY A 23 12.26 -19.16 23.15
CA GLY A 23 12.85 -18.55 21.95
C GLY A 23 12.30 -19.05 20.62
N VAL A 24 12.69 -18.41 19.52
CA VAL A 24 12.21 -18.70 18.15
C VAL A 24 12.92 -19.94 17.61
N ALA A 25 12.16 -20.89 17.07
CA ALA A 25 12.71 -21.98 16.26
C ALA A 25 12.85 -21.53 14.80
N ILE A 26 14.04 -21.67 14.23
CA ILE A 26 14.37 -21.12 12.91
C ILE A 26 14.80 -22.21 11.98
N ARG A 27 14.16 -22.30 10.82
CA ARG A 27 14.54 -23.24 9.76
C ARG A 27 15.12 -22.48 8.60
N VAL A 28 16.39 -22.73 8.29
CA VAL A 28 17.11 -22.11 7.18
C VAL A 28 17.19 -23.09 6.01
N ARG A 29 16.78 -22.67 4.81
CA ARG A 29 16.81 -23.45 3.57
C ARG A 29 17.70 -22.78 2.52
N CYS A 30 18.64 -23.53 1.98
CA CYS A 30 19.53 -23.13 0.92
C CYS A 30 19.08 -23.70 -0.43
N SER A 31 19.35 -22.93 -1.49
CA SER A 31 19.17 -23.38 -2.88
C SER A 31 20.23 -24.39 -3.34
N GLU A 32 21.40 -24.41 -2.71
CA GLU A 32 22.48 -25.38 -2.94
C GLU A 32 23.01 -25.95 -1.61
N LYS A 33 23.89 -26.96 -1.65
CA LYS A 33 24.48 -27.53 -0.44
C LYS A 33 25.24 -26.45 0.34
N CYS A 34 24.91 -26.29 1.62
CA CYS A 34 25.42 -25.21 2.43
C CYS A 34 25.66 -25.61 3.89
N THR A 35 26.48 -24.82 4.56
CA THR A 35 26.63 -24.77 6.02
C THR A 35 26.15 -23.41 6.49
N VAL A 36 25.26 -23.40 7.49
CA VAL A 36 24.69 -22.16 8.03
C VAL A 36 25.15 -21.95 9.46
N VAL A 37 25.50 -20.70 9.76
CA VAL A 37 25.91 -20.21 11.08
C VAL A 37 25.01 -19.03 11.44
N LEU A 38 24.42 -19.05 12.64
CA LEU A 38 23.60 -17.97 13.19
C LEU A 38 24.25 -17.48 14.49
N ASP A 39 24.59 -16.20 14.55
CA ASP A 39 25.35 -15.56 15.64
C ASP A 39 26.62 -16.35 16.02
N GLY A 40 27.32 -16.89 15.01
CA GLY A 40 28.52 -17.69 15.23
C GLY A 40 28.28 -19.15 15.67
N LYS A 41 27.02 -19.57 15.84
CA LYS A 41 26.65 -20.95 16.23
C LYS A 41 26.16 -21.75 15.02
N HIS A 42 26.53 -23.02 14.96
CA HIS A 42 26.00 -23.95 13.95
C HIS A 42 24.64 -24.49 14.39
N GLY A 43 23.70 -24.57 13.44
CA GLY A 43 22.40 -25.19 13.66
C GLY A 43 22.47 -26.71 13.62
N PHE A 44 21.33 -27.35 13.89
CA PHE A 44 21.14 -28.76 13.61
C PHE A 44 20.94 -28.97 12.09
N ARG A 45 21.73 -29.85 11.49
CA ARG A 45 21.59 -30.18 10.07
C ARG A 45 20.43 -31.15 9.87
N VAL A 46 19.37 -30.68 9.21
CA VAL A 46 18.22 -31.53 8.84
C VAL A 46 18.51 -32.30 7.56
N ASN A 47 19.12 -31.64 6.58
CA ASN A 47 19.61 -32.27 5.34
C ASN A 47 20.75 -31.43 4.71
N ASP A 48 21.18 -31.78 3.50
CA ASP A 48 22.31 -31.14 2.82
C ASP A 48 22.13 -29.64 2.52
N SER A 49 20.90 -29.13 2.54
CA SER A 49 20.56 -27.74 2.26
C SER A 49 19.63 -27.11 3.30
N THR A 50 19.34 -27.79 4.41
CA THR A 50 18.38 -27.33 5.43
C THR A 50 18.97 -27.46 6.83
N TRP A 51 18.88 -26.37 7.60
CA TRP A 51 19.41 -26.24 8.95
C TRP A 51 18.34 -25.73 9.90
N GLU A 52 18.35 -26.18 11.14
CA GLU A 52 17.41 -25.75 12.18
C GLU A 52 18.14 -25.18 13.40
N PHE A 53 17.58 -24.14 13.98
CA PHE A 53 18.03 -23.49 15.20
C PHE A 53 16.86 -23.44 16.18
N LYS A 54 17.13 -23.60 17.47
CA LYS A 54 16.11 -23.53 18.53
C LYS A 54 16.56 -22.53 19.58
N GLY A 55 15.61 -21.88 20.25
CA GLY A 55 15.92 -20.94 21.31
C GLY A 55 16.59 -19.66 20.82
N ILE A 56 16.30 -19.21 19.59
CA ILE A 56 16.88 -17.97 19.08
C ILE A 56 16.05 -16.80 19.56
N ALA A 57 16.67 -15.87 20.30
CA ALA A 57 15.97 -14.69 20.76
C ALA A 57 15.58 -13.77 19.57
N PRO A 58 14.37 -13.20 19.55
CA PRO A 58 13.93 -12.26 18.52
C PRO A 58 14.87 -11.07 18.35
N GLY A 59 14.75 -10.37 17.21
CA GLY A 59 15.53 -9.17 16.89
C GLY A 59 16.62 -9.39 15.84
N ASN A 60 17.55 -8.43 15.74
CA ASN A 60 18.61 -8.47 14.72
C ASN A 60 19.66 -9.53 15.04
N ARG A 61 19.85 -10.47 14.13
CA ARG A 61 20.77 -11.61 14.26
C ARG A 61 21.64 -11.71 13.03
N ARG A 62 22.89 -12.11 13.20
CA ARG A 62 23.80 -12.34 12.08
C ARG A 62 23.64 -13.76 11.58
N ILE A 63 23.46 -13.92 10.29
CA ILE A 63 23.45 -15.23 9.63
C ILE A 63 24.51 -15.24 8.53
N ASP A 64 25.33 -16.28 8.53
CA ASP A 64 26.37 -16.53 7.54
C ASP A 64 26.14 -17.93 6.95
N ALA A 65 26.17 -18.02 5.63
CA ALA A 65 26.00 -19.25 4.87
C ALA A 65 27.19 -19.46 3.94
N THR A 66 27.80 -20.64 4.03
CA THR A 66 28.91 -21.07 3.18
C THR A 66 28.52 -22.30 2.39
N GLY A 67 29.04 -22.42 1.17
CA GLY A 67 28.77 -23.51 0.25
C GLY A 67 29.90 -24.53 0.27
N VAL A 68 29.85 -25.44 -0.71
CA VAL A 68 30.90 -26.43 -0.93
C VAL A 68 32.26 -25.74 -1.10
N LEU A 69 33.32 -26.29 -0.48
CA LEU A 69 34.67 -25.71 -0.42
C LEU A 69 34.75 -24.35 0.29
N ASN A 70 33.91 -24.10 1.29
CA ASN A 70 33.87 -22.86 2.08
C ASN A 70 33.61 -21.58 1.27
N ARG A 71 33.01 -21.70 0.08
CA ARG A 71 32.62 -20.55 -0.74
C ARG A 71 31.56 -19.72 0.01
N PRO A 72 31.72 -18.39 0.20
CA PRO A 72 30.68 -17.58 0.82
C PRO A 72 29.43 -17.51 -0.07
N LEU A 73 28.27 -17.91 0.47
CA LEU A 73 26.99 -17.86 -0.24
C LEU A 73 26.19 -16.63 0.15
N ALA A 74 26.02 -16.38 1.45
CA ALA A 74 25.36 -15.17 1.95
C ALA A 74 25.88 -14.84 3.35
N GLY A 75 25.87 -13.57 3.71
CA GLY A 75 26.21 -13.10 5.06
C GLY A 75 25.51 -11.78 5.30
N SER A 76 24.60 -11.71 6.26
CA SER A 76 23.86 -10.49 6.57
C SER A 76 23.28 -10.50 7.97
N PHE A 77 22.89 -9.32 8.44
CA PHE A 77 22.01 -9.18 9.59
C PHE A 77 20.56 -9.34 9.13
N VAL A 78 19.82 -10.17 9.84
CA VAL A 78 18.41 -10.44 9.58
C VAL A 78 17.59 -10.20 10.85
N PHE A 79 16.41 -9.62 10.68
CA PHE A 79 15.49 -9.41 11.78
C PHE A 79 14.64 -10.67 11.98
N ILE A 80 14.78 -11.27 13.16
CA ILE A 80 14.04 -12.48 13.54
C ILE A 80 12.77 -12.03 14.26
N PRO A 81 11.58 -12.31 13.68
CA PRO A 81 10.31 -11.92 14.29
C PRO A 81 10.08 -12.69 15.60
N ASP A 82 9.34 -12.07 16.53
CA ASP A 82 8.95 -12.71 17.78
C ASP A 82 7.76 -13.65 17.56
N VAL A 83 8.06 -14.84 17.04
CA VAL A 83 7.09 -15.89 16.70
C VAL A 83 7.64 -17.25 17.14
N ALA A 84 6.79 -18.26 17.30
CA ALA A 84 7.25 -19.60 17.67
C ALA A 84 8.19 -20.23 16.64
N THR A 85 7.94 -19.99 15.35
CA THR A 85 8.72 -20.55 14.24
C THR A 85 8.92 -19.56 13.09
N ALA A 86 10.14 -19.48 12.56
CA ALA A 86 10.47 -18.68 11.38
C ALA A 86 11.20 -19.53 10.31
N ASP A 87 10.80 -19.42 9.04
CA ASP A 87 11.52 -19.99 7.91
C ASP A 87 12.42 -18.91 7.27
N VAL A 88 13.66 -19.26 6.97
CA VAL A 88 14.66 -18.39 6.35
C VAL A 88 15.13 -19.06 5.06
N PHE A 89 14.96 -18.38 3.93
CA PHE A 89 15.36 -18.87 2.62
C PHE A 89 16.60 -18.12 2.13
N LEU A 90 17.64 -18.88 1.81
CA LEU A 90 18.86 -18.41 1.17
C LEU A 90 18.72 -18.60 -0.34
N ALA A 91 18.24 -17.54 -0.98
CA ALA A 91 18.12 -17.48 -2.43
C ALA A 91 19.51 -17.49 -3.07
N SER A 92 19.62 -18.15 -4.23
CA SER A 92 20.88 -18.39 -4.97
C SER A 92 21.63 -17.11 -5.39
N ASN A 93 20.97 -15.96 -5.32
CA ASN A 93 21.53 -14.62 -5.55
C ASN A 93 22.12 -13.98 -4.28
N LYS A 94 22.49 -14.77 -3.26
CA LYS A 94 23.02 -14.31 -1.96
C LYS A 94 22.02 -13.51 -1.10
N ARG A 95 20.73 -13.57 -1.42
CA ARG A 95 19.66 -12.88 -0.68
C ARG A 95 19.08 -13.79 0.40
N ILE A 96 18.81 -13.21 1.57
CA ILE A 96 18.15 -13.90 2.69
C ILE A 96 16.72 -13.38 2.77
N ILE A 97 15.75 -14.28 2.68
CA ILE A 97 14.31 -13.99 2.77
C ILE A 97 13.81 -14.66 4.04
N ILE A 98 13.09 -13.93 4.90
CA ILE A 98 12.47 -14.51 6.09
C ILE A 98 10.96 -14.55 5.87
N GLU A 99 10.40 -15.74 5.98
CA GLU A 99 8.96 -15.94 5.99
C GLU A 99 8.56 -16.34 7.42
N PRO A 100 7.66 -15.60 8.08
CA PRO A 100 7.09 -16.06 9.34
C PRO A 100 6.34 -17.37 9.08
N GLY A 101 6.72 -18.43 9.79
CA GLY A 101 6.09 -19.74 9.62
C GLY A 101 4.61 -19.64 9.97
N SER A 102 3.74 -20.10 9.08
CA SER A 102 2.30 -20.08 9.30
C SER A 102 1.91 -21.06 10.40
N SER A 103 1.77 -20.59 11.64
CA SER A 103 0.96 -21.27 12.66
C SER A 103 -0.12 -20.32 13.15
N THR A 104 -1.36 -20.65 12.82
CA THR A 104 -2.59 -19.92 13.14
C THR A 104 -2.93 -19.92 14.63
N MET A 105 -3.33 -18.72 15.12
CA MET A 105 -4.21 -18.37 16.27
C MET A 105 -3.66 -18.33 17.70
N PRO A 106 -4.32 -17.61 18.64
CA PRO A 106 -5.18 -16.42 18.52
C PRO A 106 -4.79 -15.27 19.49
N GLY A 107 -5.05 -14.02 19.09
CA GLY A 107 -5.06 -12.87 20.00
C GLY A 107 -4.03 -11.79 19.68
N THR A 108 -4.24 -11.02 18.61
CA THR A 108 -3.58 -9.72 18.45
C THR A 108 -4.63 -8.64 18.69
N PRO A 109 -4.43 -7.72 19.66
CA PRO A 109 -5.33 -6.59 19.86
C PRO A 109 -5.29 -5.62 18.65
N ASP A 110 -6.44 -5.01 18.35
CA ASP A 110 -6.72 -4.10 17.20
C ASP A 110 -5.78 -2.89 17.00
N TRP A 111 -4.74 -2.72 17.82
CA TRP A 111 -3.80 -1.59 17.73
C TRP A 111 -2.43 -1.95 17.13
N ALA A 112 -2.18 -3.21 16.76
CA ALA A 112 -0.90 -3.69 16.20
C ALA A 112 -1.03 -4.29 14.80
N GLU A 113 -1.68 -3.59 13.87
CA GLU A 113 -1.48 -3.81 12.43
C GLU A 113 -0.28 -2.97 11.95
N PRO A 114 0.89 -3.55 11.64
CA PRO A 114 1.69 -3.01 10.56
C PRO A 114 0.86 -3.18 9.28
N ASN A 115 0.72 -2.11 8.49
CA ASN A 115 0.09 -2.18 7.16
C ASN A 115 0.53 -3.48 6.46
N PRO A 116 -0.38 -4.39 6.11
CA PRO A 116 0.00 -5.56 5.34
C PRO A 116 0.69 -5.08 4.06
N PRO A 117 1.81 -5.70 3.62
CA PRO A 117 2.30 -5.46 2.27
C PRO A 117 1.12 -5.68 1.33
N ALA A 118 0.89 -4.72 0.42
CA ALA A 118 -0.23 -4.76 -0.50
C ALA A 118 -0.33 -6.18 -1.10
N PRO A 119 -1.51 -6.81 -1.07
CA PRO A 119 -1.66 -8.16 -1.60
C PRO A 119 -1.12 -8.19 -3.03
N ALA A 120 -0.29 -9.19 -3.35
CA ALA A 120 0.26 -9.38 -4.69
C ALA A 120 -0.87 -9.24 -5.71
N SER A 121 -0.82 -8.19 -6.53
CA SER A 121 -1.93 -7.85 -7.42
C SER A 121 -2.13 -8.98 -8.43
N THR A 122 -3.24 -9.71 -8.32
CA THR A 122 -3.65 -10.75 -9.28
C THR A 122 -4.07 -10.19 -10.64
N SER A 123 -4.03 -8.87 -10.82
CA SER A 123 -4.34 -8.23 -12.09
C SER A 123 -3.28 -8.54 -13.15
N ARG A 124 -3.74 -8.89 -14.34
CA ARG A 124 -2.89 -9.06 -15.54
C ARG A 124 -2.79 -7.79 -16.38
N ALA A 125 -3.40 -6.68 -15.93
CA ALA A 125 -3.45 -5.45 -16.68
C ALA A 125 -2.04 -4.82 -16.83
N PRO A 126 -1.76 -4.17 -17.97
CA PRO A 126 -0.51 -3.46 -18.17
C PRO A 126 -0.37 -2.29 -17.18
N SER A 127 0.86 -2.08 -16.73
CA SER A 127 1.24 -1.06 -15.74
C SER A 127 2.14 0.00 -16.37
N VAL A 128 2.27 1.13 -15.67
CA VAL A 128 3.24 2.18 -16.00
C VAL A 128 4.30 2.19 -14.90
N ALA A 129 5.57 2.15 -15.27
CA ALA A 129 6.67 2.21 -14.31
C ALA A 129 7.54 3.44 -14.59
N THR A 130 7.74 4.26 -13.57
CA THR A 130 8.66 5.40 -13.57
C THR A 130 9.85 5.06 -12.70
N VAL A 131 11.05 4.99 -13.29
CA VAL A 131 12.29 4.70 -12.58
C VAL A 131 13.09 5.98 -12.39
N ARG A 132 13.48 6.26 -11.14
CA ARG A 132 14.29 7.40 -10.74
C ARG A 132 15.65 6.93 -10.26
N CYS A 133 16.70 7.58 -10.74
CA CYS A 133 18.07 7.36 -10.30
C CYS A 133 18.51 8.44 -9.32
N GLN A 134 19.47 8.07 -8.47
CA GLN A 134 20.18 9.04 -7.63
C GLN A 134 20.96 10.05 -8.48
N ASP A 135 21.78 9.52 -9.40
CA ASP A 135 22.64 10.28 -10.33
C ASP A 135 22.21 10.04 -11.79
N ASP A 136 22.83 10.77 -12.73
CA ASP A 136 22.57 10.61 -14.16
C ASP A 136 22.80 9.17 -14.63
N CYS A 137 21.79 8.59 -15.26
CA CYS A 137 21.73 7.18 -15.58
C CYS A 137 20.95 6.90 -16.88
N THR A 138 21.18 5.72 -17.45
CA THR A 138 20.34 5.06 -18.44
C THR A 138 19.68 3.87 -17.77
N VAL A 139 18.36 3.75 -17.92
CA VAL A 139 17.59 2.66 -17.31
C VAL A 139 17.09 1.68 -18.37
N LEU A 140 17.19 0.39 -18.06
CA LEU A 140 16.56 -0.71 -18.78
C LEU A 140 15.56 -1.42 -17.87
N LEU A 141 14.39 -1.78 -18.42
CA LEU A 141 13.40 -2.64 -17.79
C LEU A 141 13.18 -3.86 -18.68
N ASP A 142 13.44 -5.05 -18.15
CA ASP A 142 13.49 -6.32 -18.90
C ASP A 142 14.36 -6.21 -20.18
N GLY A 143 15.47 -5.48 -20.10
CA GLY A 143 16.39 -5.22 -21.21
C GLY A 143 15.91 -4.19 -22.25
N LYS A 144 14.71 -3.61 -22.09
CA LYS A 144 14.18 -2.56 -22.96
C LYS A 144 14.48 -1.18 -22.37
N ARG A 145 14.78 -0.20 -23.22
CA ARG A 145 14.98 1.20 -22.80
C ARG A 145 13.63 1.93 -22.75
N GLY A 146 13.43 2.72 -21.70
CA GLY A 146 12.22 3.52 -21.49
C GLY A 146 12.28 4.87 -22.21
N LEU A 147 11.20 5.64 -22.09
CA LEU A 147 11.16 7.03 -22.49
C LEU A 147 11.87 7.89 -21.44
N ARG A 148 12.92 8.63 -21.85
CA ARG A 148 13.62 9.55 -20.96
C ARG A 148 12.72 10.76 -20.65
N ARG A 149 12.40 10.98 -19.38
CA ARG A 149 11.67 12.17 -18.92
C ARG A 149 12.63 13.31 -18.58
N ASP A 150 13.71 12.99 -17.90
CA ASP A 150 14.80 13.90 -17.58
C ASP A 150 16.12 13.11 -17.44
N ASN A 151 17.19 13.74 -16.94
CA ASN A 151 18.50 13.07 -16.85
C ASN A 151 18.55 11.88 -15.90
N ARG A 152 17.61 11.76 -14.98
CA ARG A 152 17.55 10.76 -13.90
C ARG A 152 16.23 9.99 -13.86
N THR A 153 15.24 10.35 -14.68
CA THR A 153 13.90 9.77 -14.68
C THR A 153 13.57 9.14 -16.02
N TRP A 154 13.11 7.88 -15.98
CA TRP A 154 12.75 7.07 -17.14
C TRP A 154 11.34 6.48 -16.95
N GLU A 155 10.51 6.57 -17.98
CA GLU A 155 9.16 6.03 -17.96
C GLU A 155 9.03 4.83 -18.90
N PHE A 156 8.34 3.80 -18.42
CA PHE A 156 8.04 2.57 -19.14
C PHE A 156 6.53 2.39 -19.14
N ARG A 157 5.95 2.28 -20.34
CA ARG A 157 4.52 2.02 -20.54
C ARG A 157 4.30 0.56 -20.90
N ASP A 158 3.09 0.08 -20.67
CA ASP A 158 2.66 -1.28 -20.99
C ASP A 158 3.55 -2.35 -20.35
N VAL A 159 4.00 -2.09 -19.13
CA VAL A 159 4.84 -2.99 -18.34
C VAL A 159 3.96 -4.14 -17.85
N ALA A 160 4.32 -5.36 -18.20
CA ALA A 160 3.56 -6.52 -17.74
C ALA A 160 3.73 -6.71 -16.22
N PRO A 161 2.72 -7.23 -15.51
CA PRO A 161 2.81 -7.45 -14.07
C PRO A 161 3.76 -8.57 -13.68
N GLY A 162 4.12 -8.62 -12.39
CA GLY A 162 4.96 -9.63 -11.78
C GLY A 162 6.41 -9.18 -11.58
N GLN A 163 7.31 -10.13 -11.40
CA GLN A 163 8.74 -9.85 -11.20
C GLN A 163 9.37 -9.28 -12.48
N ARG A 164 9.92 -8.08 -12.38
CA ARG A 164 10.53 -7.33 -13.50
C ARG A 164 11.95 -6.94 -13.17
N ARG A 165 12.84 -7.12 -14.13
CA ARG A 165 14.26 -6.79 -13.96
C ARG A 165 14.48 -5.33 -14.30
N VAL A 166 15.04 -4.58 -13.37
CA VAL A 166 15.33 -3.15 -13.54
C VAL A 166 16.82 -2.94 -13.42
N GLU A 167 17.40 -2.24 -14.39
CA GLU A 167 18.84 -1.97 -14.47
C GLU A 167 19.10 -0.50 -14.70
N GLY A 168 20.10 0.05 -14.01
CA GLY A 168 20.59 1.40 -14.20
C GLY A 168 22.10 1.39 -14.45
N THR A 169 22.53 2.04 -15.52
CA THR A 169 23.95 2.29 -15.81
C THR A 169 24.20 3.80 -15.88
N GLY A 170 25.26 4.30 -15.27
CA GLY A 170 25.49 5.74 -15.22
C GLY A 170 26.80 6.12 -14.54
N GLY A 171 27.02 7.42 -14.37
CA GLY A 171 28.27 7.96 -13.81
C GLY A 171 29.44 7.94 -14.79
N PHE A 172 30.64 8.25 -14.27
CA PHE A 172 31.87 8.20 -15.05
C PHE A 172 32.13 6.75 -15.50
N PHE A 173 32.28 6.53 -16.81
CA PHE A 173 32.46 5.22 -17.46
C PHE A 173 31.22 4.33 -17.68
N ASN A 174 29.98 4.84 -17.56
CA ASN A 174 28.75 4.04 -17.79
C ASN A 174 28.70 2.76 -16.94
N GLN A 175 29.15 2.83 -15.69
CA GLN A 175 29.17 1.68 -14.79
C GLN A 175 27.74 1.29 -14.37
N GLN A 176 27.52 -0.01 -14.13
CA GLN A 176 26.26 -0.51 -13.57
C GLN A 176 26.08 0.02 -12.15
N GLN A 177 25.07 0.87 -11.96
CA GLN A 177 24.71 1.49 -10.68
C GLN A 177 23.79 0.59 -9.86
N PHE A 178 22.78 0.00 -10.49
CA PHE A 178 21.84 -0.92 -9.84
C PHE A 178 21.29 -1.96 -10.82
N VAL A 179 21.04 -3.17 -10.30
CA VAL A 179 20.30 -4.24 -10.99
C VAL A 179 19.54 -5.03 -9.94
N ASP A 180 18.21 -5.03 -10.05
CA ASP A 180 17.35 -5.78 -9.12
C ASP A 180 16.09 -6.29 -9.81
N TYR A 181 15.40 -7.22 -9.15
CA TYR A 181 14.08 -7.68 -9.54
C TYR A 181 13.04 -7.07 -8.60
N VAL A 182 12.10 -6.35 -9.18
CA VAL A 182 11.01 -5.69 -8.46
C VAL A 182 9.68 -6.29 -8.91
N GLU A 183 8.81 -6.57 -7.96
CA GLU A 183 7.45 -6.96 -8.25
C GLU A 183 6.65 -5.73 -8.67
N ILE A 184 6.20 -5.72 -9.93
CA ILE A 184 5.35 -4.67 -10.48
C ILE A 184 3.89 -5.17 -10.42
N PRO A 185 3.02 -4.53 -9.63
CA PRO A 185 1.61 -4.88 -9.58
C PRO A 185 0.93 -4.58 -10.92
N GLY A 186 -0.06 -5.38 -11.29
CA GLY A 186 -0.83 -5.19 -12.52
C GLY A 186 -1.82 -4.05 -12.43
N GLY A 187 -1.95 -3.31 -13.52
CA GLY A 187 -2.86 -2.17 -13.61
C GLY A 187 -2.51 -1.07 -12.61
N ALA A 188 -1.22 -0.74 -12.47
CA ALA A 188 -0.74 0.29 -11.53
C ALA A 188 0.31 1.19 -12.18
N GLU A 189 0.39 2.42 -11.69
CA GLU A 189 1.48 3.35 -11.91
C GLU A 189 2.42 3.26 -10.71
N VAL A 190 3.65 2.82 -10.95
CA VAL A 190 4.65 2.63 -9.89
C VAL A 190 5.84 3.53 -10.10
N THR A 191 6.36 4.07 -9.00
CA THR A 191 7.65 4.77 -8.98
C THR A 191 8.70 3.90 -8.29
N LEU A 192 9.76 3.60 -9.02
CA LEU A 192 10.91 2.85 -8.55
C LEU A 192 12.08 3.81 -8.36
N TYR A 193 12.88 3.59 -7.31
CA TYR A 193 14.09 4.34 -7.03
C TYR A 193 15.30 3.42 -7.00
N GLY A 194 16.29 3.69 -7.85
CA GLY A 194 17.58 3.01 -7.85
C GLY A 194 18.60 3.77 -6.99
N ASP A 195 19.13 3.10 -5.97
CA ASP A 195 20.16 3.66 -5.08
C ASP A 195 21.59 3.29 -5.55
N ALA A 196 22.58 4.07 -5.10
CA ALA A 196 23.99 3.80 -5.39
C ALA A 196 24.54 2.52 -4.71
N LYS A 197 23.74 1.84 -3.88
CA LYS A 197 24.09 0.55 -3.26
C LYS A 197 23.65 -0.64 -4.12
N GLY A 198 23.07 -0.38 -5.30
CA GLY A 198 22.68 -1.38 -6.26
C GLY A 198 21.25 -1.89 -6.12
N ARG A 199 20.44 -1.28 -5.25
CA ARG A 199 19.08 -1.74 -4.95
C ARG A 199 18.04 -0.90 -5.68
N VAL A 200 16.91 -1.52 -5.99
CA VAL A 200 15.74 -0.82 -6.53
C VAL A 200 14.58 -0.95 -5.54
N THR A 201 14.03 0.18 -5.10
CA THR A 201 12.89 0.21 -4.18
C THR A 201 11.65 0.76 -4.84
N LEU A 202 10.50 0.12 -4.61
CA LEU A 202 9.22 0.71 -4.95
C LEU A 202 8.91 1.80 -3.91
N THR A 203 8.78 3.04 -4.37
CA THR A 203 8.61 4.23 -3.51
C THR A 203 7.21 4.82 -3.58
N ARG A 204 6.49 4.56 -4.67
CA ARG A 204 5.08 4.93 -4.84
C ARG A 204 4.40 3.89 -5.71
N GLN A 205 3.16 3.58 -5.37
CA GLN A 205 2.26 2.78 -6.20
C GLN A 205 0.91 3.47 -6.19
N GLU A 206 0.31 3.59 -7.37
CA GLU A 206 -1.02 4.14 -7.57
C GLU A 206 -1.76 3.22 -8.53
N ASP A 207 -2.85 2.60 -8.11
CA ASP A 207 -3.54 1.61 -8.94
C ASP A 207 -4.27 2.32 -10.10
N LEU A 208 -3.85 2.05 -11.34
CA LEU A 208 -4.54 2.51 -12.56
C LEU A 208 -5.91 1.85 -12.70
N GLU A 209 -6.11 0.65 -12.13
CA GLU A 209 -7.44 0.04 -11.99
C GLU A 209 -8.35 0.82 -11.03
N ALA A 210 -7.81 1.49 -10.00
CA ALA A 210 -8.61 2.39 -9.16
C ALA A 210 -9.01 3.66 -9.91
N ALA A 211 -8.21 4.09 -10.90
CA ALA A 211 -8.54 5.20 -11.79
C ALA A 211 -9.48 4.80 -12.97
N ARG A 212 -9.72 3.51 -13.20
CA ARG A 212 -10.58 3.00 -14.32
C ARG A 212 -11.72 2.06 -13.93
N ARG A 213 -11.94 1.77 -12.65
CA ARG A 213 -13.20 1.20 -12.19
C ARG A 213 -14.20 2.34 -11.97
N PRO A 214 -15.34 2.40 -12.68
CA PRO A 214 -16.52 2.98 -12.04
C PRO A 214 -16.71 2.18 -10.75
N GLN A 215 -16.71 2.86 -9.61
CA GLN A 215 -16.84 2.25 -8.28
C GLN A 215 -18.09 1.35 -8.24
N ALA A 216 -17.89 0.06 -8.43
CA ALA A 216 -18.74 -1.00 -7.94
C ALA A 216 -18.21 -1.49 -6.58
N SER A 217 -17.76 -0.56 -5.73
CA SER A 217 -18.23 -0.66 -4.35
C SER A 217 -19.74 -0.43 -4.43
N ALA A 218 -20.53 -0.96 -3.51
CA ALA A 218 -21.84 -0.38 -3.28
C ALA A 218 -21.62 1.05 -2.77
N THR A 219 -21.27 1.95 -3.70
CA THR A 219 -21.20 3.37 -3.48
C THR A 219 -22.61 3.66 -3.02
N MET A 220 -22.75 4.01 -1.74
CA MET A 220 -24.01 4.38 -1.13
C MET A 220 -24.44 5.70 -1.76
N THR A 221 -24.72 5.65 -3.06
CA THR A 221 -25.07 6.79 -3.87
C THR A 221 -26.48 7.19 -3.53
N SER A 222 -26.69 8.47 -3.64
CA SER A 222 -27.93 9.12 -3.34
C SER A 222 -28.53 9.67 -4.61
N MET A 223 -29.85 9.81 -4.60
CA MET A 223 -30.58 10.42 -5.68
C MET A 223 -30.99 11.84 -5.26
N VAL A 224 -30.62 12.84 -6.03
CA VAL A 224 -30.97 14.24 -5.72
C VAL A 224 -31.99 14.72 -6.74
N HIS A 225 -33.20 15.01 -6.28
CA HIS A 225 -34.25 15.63 -7.07
C HIS A 225 -34.21 17.15 -6.89
N VAL A 226 -33.94 17.88 -7.96
CA VAL A 226 -33.93 19.34 -7.97
C VAL A 226 -35.19 19.84 -8.65
N ARG A 227 -35.97 20.62 -7.93
CA ARG A 227 -37.18 21.28 -8.41
C ARG A 227 -36.94 22.78 -8.55
N CYS A 228 -37.14 23.28 -9.76
CA CYS A 228 -37.08 24.69 -10.12
C CYS A 228 -38.48 25.19 -10.53
N PRO A 229 -38.91 26.39 -10.10
CA PRO A 229 -40.17 26.99 -10.52
C PRO A 229 -40.15 27.45 -11.98
N LYS A 230 -38.97 27.71 -12.54
CA LYS A 230 -38.71 28.06 -13.95
C LYS A 230 -37.71 27.07 -14.54
N ALA A 231 -37.63 26.98 -15.87
CA ALA A 231 -36.63 26.17 -16.54
C ALA A 231 -35.21 26.52 -16.04
N CYS A 232 -34.47 25.51 -15.61
CA CYS A 232 -33.15 25.68 -15.04
C CYS A 232 -32.16 24.65 -15.60
N THR A 233 -30.88 24.99 -15.49
CA THR A 233 -29.76 24.07 -15.70
C THR A 233 -29.05 23.88 -14.37
N VAL A 234 -28.82 22.63 -14.00
CA VAL A 234 -28.18 22.25 -12.74
C VAL A 234 -26.76 21.75 -13.02
N MET A 235 -25.81 22.27 -12.24
CA MET A 235 -24.43 21.84 -12.19
C MET A 235 -24.12 21.39 -10.76
N MET A 236 -23.40 20.28 -10.63
CA MET A 236 -22.91 19.74 -9.37
C MET A 236 -21.42 19.49 -9.50
N ASP A 237 -20.63 20.06 -8.59
CA ASP A 237 -19.16 20.02 -8.59
C ASP A 237 -18.56 20.49 -9.92
N GLY A 238 -19.14 21.56 -10.49
CA GLY A 238 -18.74 22.12 -11.79
C GLY A 238 -19.12 21.25 -13.00
N GLN A 239 -19.74 20.08 -12.79
CA GLN A 239 -20.24 19.24 -13.87
C GLN A 239 -21.74 19.41 -14.07
N ARG A 240 -22.16 19.58 -15.33
CA ARG A 240 -23.58 19.63 -15.66
C ARG A 240 -24.22 18.25 -15.46
N ARG A 241 -25.29 18.20 -14.65
CA ARG A 241 -26.03 16.96 -14.36
C ARG A 241 -27.47 17.08 -14.85
N GLY A 242 -27.86 16.20 -15.79
CA GLY A 242 -29.22 16.12 -16.34
C GLY A 242 -29.48 16.96 -17.61
N THR A 243 -30.72 16.88 -18.09
CA THR A 243 -31.22 17.59 -19.29
C THR A 243 -31.37 19.08 -19.02
N SER A 244 -30.89 19.94 -19.94
CA SER A 244 -31.05 21.41 -19.81
C SER A 244 -32.51 21.82 -19.91
N ASN A 245 -32.85 22.95 -19.28
CA ASN A 245 -34.14 23.62 -19.38
C ASN A 245 -35.32 22.79 -18.83
N ALA A 246 -35.06 21.98 -17.81
CA ALA A 246 -36.10 21.24 -17.09
C ALA A 246 -36.51 21.98 -15.82
N THR A 247 -37.75 21.77 -15.37
CA THR A 247 -38.28 22.26 -14.09
C THR A 247 -38.09 21.23 -12.97
N ASN A 248 -37.92 19.96 -13.31
CA ASN A 248 -37.60 18.88 -12.39
C ASN A 248 -36.43 18.09 -12.96
N LEU A 249 -35.35 17.96 -12.19
CA LEU A 249 -34.16 17.21 -12.55
C LEU A 249 -33.88 16.15 -11.50
N SER A 250 -33.48 14.96 -11.92
CA SER A 250 -33.07 13.89 -11.01
C SER A 250 -31.62 13.53 -11.30
N LEU A 251 -30.75 13.79 -10.34
CA LEU A 251 -29.34 13.44 -10.36
C LEU A 251 -29.21 12.08 -9.70
N ARG A 252 -28.78 11.09 -10.47
CA ARG A 252 -28.53 9.73 -9.99
C ARG A 252 -27.06 9.57 -9.67
N ASP A 253 -26.75 8.55 -8.87
CA ASP A 253 -25.39 8.12 -8.57
C ASP A 253 -24.54 9.23 -7.92
N VAL A 254 -25.16 10.08 -7.09
CA VAL A 254 -24.47 11.16 -6.39
C VAL A 254 -23.74 10.56 -5.18
N PRO A 255 -22.41 10.69 -5.06
CA PRO A 255 -21.67 10.22 -3.89
C PRO A 255 -22.16 10.89 -2.60
N PRO A 256 -21.95 10.27 -1.42
CA PRO A 256 -22.17 10.96 -0.16
C PRO A 256 -21.06 11.98 0.11
N GLY A 257 -21.41 13.12 0.71
CA GLY A 257 -20.49 14.17 1.08
C GLY A 257 -20.99 15.57 0.74
N ALA A 258 -20.10 16.56 0.89
CA ALA A 258 -20.38 17.94 0.55
C ALA A 258 -20.19 18.16 -0.97
N HIS A 259 -21.25 18.60 -1.65
CA HIS A 259 -21.25 18.88 -3.08
C HIS A 259 -21.57 20.34 -3.37
N GLU A 260 -20.90 20.96 -4.33
CA GLU A 260 -21.24 22.31 -4.77
C GLU A 260 -22.38 22.23 -5.78
N LEU A 261 -23.58 22.70 -5.40
CA LEU A 261 -24.73 22.79 -6.28
C LEU A 261 -24.84 24.20 -6.86
N GLU A 262 -24.73 24.31 -8.17
CA GLU A 262 -24.98 25.55 -8.92
C GLU A 262 -26.19 25.39 -9.84
N VAL A 263 -27.14 26.32 -9.73
CA VAL A 263 -28.36 26.33 -10.55
C VAL A 263 -28.48 27.65 -11.28
N VAL A 264 -28.66 27.56 -12.60
CA VAL A 264 -28.80 28.70 -13.50
C VAL A 264 -30.18 28.65 -14.13
N PHE A 265 -31.00 29.68 -13.89
CA PHE A 265 -32.29 29.82 -14.54
C PHE A 265 -32.10 30.27 -15.99
N THR A 266 -32.83 29.65 -16.92
CA THR A 266 -32.71 29.94 -18.36
C THR A 266 -33.11 31.39 -18.68
N VAL A 267 -33.95 32.02 -17.86
CA VAL A 267 -34.42 33.40 -18.05
C VAL A 267 -34.15 34.23 -16.79
N GLY A 268 -33.29 35.25 -16.92
CA GLY A 268 -33.26 36.43 -16.04
C GLY A 268 -32.72 36.27 -14.62
N GLY A 269 -32.11 35.13 -14.26
CA GLY A 269 -31.62 34.88 -12.90
C GLY A 269 -30.09 34.90 -12.77
N LYS A 270 -29.58 35.44 -11.64
CA LYS A 270 -28.19 35.18 -11.22
C LYS A 270 -28.04 33.70 -10.84
N PRO A 271 -26.87 33.06 -11.09
CA PRO A 271 -26.62 31.70 -10.65
C PRO A 271 -26.80 31.59 -9.13
N ARG A 272 -27.46 30.52 -8.70
CA ARG A 272 -27.64 30.18 -7.28
C ARG A 272 -26.67 29.07 -6.94
N ARG A 273 -25.75 29.35 -6.00
CA ARG A 273 -24.74 28.39 -5.53
C ARG A 273 -24.99 28.07 -4.07
N SER A 274 -24.83 26.80 -3.71
CA SER A 274 -24.94 26.33 -2.34
C SER A 274 -24.16 25.03 -2.17
N THR A 275 -23.55 24.85 -1.01
CA THR A 275 -22.99 23.55 -0.62
C THR A 275 -24.11 22.66 -0.11
N LEU A 276 -24.32 21.52 -0.79
CA LEU A 276 -25.32 20.52 -0.46
C LEU A 276 -24.64 19.33 0.24
N GLU A 277 -25.04 19.06 1.47
CA GLU A 277 -24.64 17.83 2.17
C GLU A 277 -25.52 16.66 1.71
N VAL A 278 -24.91 15.70 1.02
CA VAL A 278 -25.59 14.51 0.49
C VAL A 278 -25.31 13.33 1.44
N PRO A 279 -26.28 12.88 2.24
CA PRO A 279 -26.13 11.66 3.04
C PRO A 279 -26.08 10.41 2.15
N ALA A 280 -25.48 9.34 2.66
CA ALA A 280 -25.37 8.05 1.97
C ALA A 280 -26.73 7.33 1.81
N SER A 281 -26.97 6.72 0.65
CA SER A 281 -28.17 5.90 0.34
C SER A 281 -29.51 6.59 0.62
N ARG A 282 -29.66 7.85 0.22
CA ARG A 282 -30.85 8.67 0.44
C ARG A 282 -31.35 9.34 -0.85
N GLU A 283 -32.64 9.60 -0.92
CA GLU A 283 -33.24 10.52 -1.88
C GLU A 283 -33.34 11.90 -1.24
N LEU A 284 -32.77 12.91 -1.86
CA LEU A 284 -32.88 14.31 -1.43
C LEU A 284 -33.82 15.05 -2.36
N PHE A 285 -34.71 15.86 -1.81
CA PHE A 285 -35.58 16.74 -2.56
C PHE A 285 -35.16 18.18 -2.30
N VAL A 286 -34.61 18.83 -3.31
CA VAL A 286 -34.09 20.20 -3.26
C VAL A 286 -35.02 21.09 -4.07
N THR A 287 -35.50 22.17 -3.48
CA THR A 287 -36.23 23.22 -4.18
C THR A 287 -35.32 24.42 -4.33
N VAL A 288 -35.27 24.98 -5.55
CA VAL A 288 -34.45 26.15 -5.85
C VAL A 288 -35.34 27.28 -6.32
N SER A 289 -35.34 28.41 -5.62
CA SER A 289 -36.14 29.58 -5.97
C SER A 289 -35.30 30.85 -6.01
N GLU A 290 -35.83 31.88 -6.68
CA GLU A 290 -35.16 33.18 -6.75
C GLU A 290 -35.12 33.88 -5.38
N GLU A 291 -36.15 33.70 -4.56
CA GLU A 291 -36.31 34.38 -3.26
C GLU A 291 -35.59 33.67 -2.11
N HIS A 292 -35.59 32.34 -2.10
CA HIS A 292 -35.09 31.53 -0.98
C HIS A 292 -33.82 30.74 -1.31
N GLY A 293 -33.29 30.86 -2.53
CA GLY A 293 -32.07 30.17 -2.95
C GLY A 293 -32.27 28.67 -3.04
N VAL A 294 -31.28 27.89 -2.60
CA VAL A 294 -31.30 26.42 -2.61
C VAL A 294 -31.75 25.91 -1.25
N GLN A 295 -32.80 25.11 -1.20
CA GLN A 295 -33.34 24.54 0.04
C GLN A 295 -33.58 23.04 -0.07
N VAL A 296 -33.06 22.28 0.90
CA VAL A 296 -33.42 20.86 1.06
C VAL A 296 -34.78 20.79 1.74
N THR A 297 -35.76 20.24 1.02
CA THR A 297 -37.16 20.17 1.45
C THR A 297 -37.54 18.83 2.06
N ASN A 298 -36.88 17.73 1.64
CA ASN A 298 -37.14 16.40 2.19
C ASN A 298 -35.95 15.48 1.95
N THR A 299 -35.76 14.49 2.83
CA THR A 299 -34.84 13.37 2.59
C THR A 299 -35.56 12.05 2.89
N LYS A 300 -35.49 11.09 1.98
CA LYS A 300 -36.08 9.75 2.14
C LYS A 300 -34.99 8.68 2.03
N PRO A 301 -35.09 7.54 2.73
CA PRO A 301 -34.19 6.42 2.49
C PRO A 301 -34.39 5.86 1.07
N LEU A 302 -33.30 5.60 0.34
CA LEU A 302 -33.38 4.82 -0.89
C LEU A 302 -33.77 3.39 -0.50
N THR A 303 -35.02 3.02 -0.75
CA THR A 303 -35.50 1.68 -0.44
C THR A 303 -34.87 0.75 -1.47
N ALA A 304 -34.04 -0.19 -1.04
CA ALA A 304 -33.52 -1.23 -1.93
C ALA A 304 -34.73 -2.03 -2.45
N THR A 305 -35.05 -1.86 -3.72
CA THR A 305 -36.04 -2.71 -4.39
C THR A 305 -35.54 -4.16 -4.30
N PRO A 306 -36.36 -5.13 -3.83
CA PRO A 306 -35.95 -6.52 -3.69
C PRO A 306 -35.60 -7.19 -5.03
#